data_AF-A0AAE1V5L2-F1
#
_entry.id   AF-A0AAE1V5L2-F1
#
_cell.length_a   1.000
_cell.length_b   1.000
_cell.length_c   1.000
_cell.angle_alpha   90.00
_cell.angle_beta   90.00
_cell.angle_gamma   90.00
#
_symmetry.space_group_name_H-M   'P 1'
#
loop_
_entity.id
_entity.type
_entity.pdbx_description
1 polymer ?
#
loop_
_entity_poly.entity_id
_entity_poly.type
_entity_poly.pdbx_seq_one_letter_code
_entity_poly.pdbx_strand_id
1 'polypeptide(L)'
;MTTKNLPSSENDTIWTFTDLDHEWKERRSIGVLSSSLINRQKCSGWMVVQDHDVLSGGATTQQTYSYRDEVGCYSRIVSAANGTLMNDTASSLCTASS
;
A
#
# COMPACT_ATOMS: atom_id res chain seq x y z
N MET A 1 3.09 -7.04 8.80
CA MET A 1 3.47 -5.76 9.44
C MET A 1 4.74 -6.00 10.21
N THR A 2 5.73 -5.15 10.03
CA THR A 2 7.03 -5.25 10.71
C THR A 2 7.37 -3.88 11.28
N THR A 3 7.76 -3.84 12.55
CA THR A 3 8.16 -2.61 13.23
C THR A 3 9.59 -2.74 13.72
N LYS A 4 10.38 -1.68 13.57
CA LYS A 4 11.78 -1.60 14.01
C LYS A 4 12.01 -0.29 14.75
N ASN A 5 12.71 -0.38 15.88
CA ASN A 5 13.15 0.77 16.65
C ASN A 5 14.66 0.90 16.52
N LEU A 6 15.14 2.08 16.16
CA LEU A 6 16.55 2.41 16.04
C LEU A 6 16.87 3.59 16.96
N PRO A 7 17.77 3.42 17.95
CA PRO A 7 18.21 4.54 18.78
C PRO A 7 19.02 5.53 17.93
N SER A 8 18.80 6.82 18.15
CA SER A 8 19.61 7.89 17.61
C SER A 8 20.75 8.24 18.57
N SER A 9 21.86 8.73 18.06
CA SER A 9 22.93 9.32 18.88
C SER A 9 22.60 10.72 19.40
N GLU A 10 21.48 11.30 18.96
CA GLU A 10 21.07 12.68 19.25
C GLU A 10 19.89 12.70 20.24
N ASN A 11 20.08 13.39 21.37
CA ASN A 11 19.04 13.74 22.35
C ASN A 11 18.13 12.60 22.81
N ASP A 12 18.66 11.39 23.01
CA ASP A 12 17.89 10.21 23.46
C ASP A 12 16.63 9.91 22.61
N THR A 13 16.70 10.23 21.31
CA THR A 13 15.57 9.99 20.38
C THR A 13 15.58 8.56 19.83
N ILE A 14 14.39 8.00 19.60
CA ILE A 14 14.18 6.70 18.98
C ILE A 14 13.45 6.89 17.66
N TRP A 15 14.01 6.34 16.60
CA TRP A 15 13.33 6.20 15.32
C TRP A 15 12.53 4.92 15.30
N THR A 16 11.22 5.03 15.13
CA THR A 16 10.32 3.89 14.94
C THR A 16 9.90 3.83 13.48
N PHE A 17 10.27 2.76 12.79
CA PHE A 17 9.85 2.45 11.42
C PHE A 17 8.81 1.33 11.44
N THR A 18 7.79 1.44 10.59
CA THR A 18 6.79 0.39 10.42
C THR A 18 6.49 0.19 8.95
N ASP A 19 6.57 -1.06 8.49
CA ASP A 19 6.21 -1.47 7.14
C ASP A 19 5.02 -2.43 7.18
N LEU A 20 4.08 -2.23 6.26
CA LEU A 20 2.94 -3.11 6.00
C LEU A 20 2.94 -3.46 4.53
N ASP A 21 2.93 -4.75 4.21
CA ASP A 21 2.67 -5.27 2.88
C ASP A 21 1.58 -6.32 3.03
N HIS A 22 0.42 -6.08 2.43
CA HIS A 22 -0.73 -6.94 2.52
C HIS A 22 -1.35 -7.11 1.14
N GLU A 23 -1.66 -8.35 0.78
CA GLU A 23 -2.27 -8.68 -0.51
C GLU A 23 -3.51 -9.53 -0.29
N TRP A 24 -4.61 -9.11 -0.92
CA TRP A 24 -5.86 -9.84 -1.00
C TRP A 24 -6.09 -10.28 -2.44
N LYS A 25 -6.37 -11.57 -2.62
CA LYS A 25 -6.70 -12.17 -3.91
C LYS A 25 -8.03 -12.87 -3.80
N GLU A 26 -8.94 -12.57 -4.72
CA GLU A 26 -10.23 -13.23 -4.81
C GLU A 26 -10.48 -13.74 -6.22
N ARG A 27 -11.11 -14.91 -6.31
CA ARG A 27 -11.61 -15.46 -7.56
C ARG A 27 -13.00 -16.02 -7.32
N ARG A 28 -13.92 -15.72 -8.23
CA ARG A 28 -15.29 -16.24 -8.23
C ARG A 28 -15.62 -16.82 -9.58
N SER A 29 -16.36 -17.93 -9.58
CA SER A 29 -16.86 -18.58 -10.79
C SER A 29 -18.31 -19.01 -10.58
N ILE A 30 -19.17 -18.68 -11.54
CA ILE A 30 -20.57 -19.10 -11.57
C ILE A 30 -20.89 -19.55 -13.00
N GLY A 31 -21.00 -20.86 -13.21
CA GLY A 31 -21.16 -21.43 -14.54
C GLY A 31 -19.99 -21.06 -15.46
N VAL A 32 -20.30 -20.39 -16.57
CA VAL A 32 -19.29 -19.90 -17.54
C VAL A 32 -18.70 -18.54 -17.17
N LEU A 33 -19.24 -17.87 -16.15
CA LEU A 33 -18.76 -16.56 -15.73
C LEU A 33 -17.63 -16.71 -14.72
N SER A 34 -16.54 -15.98 -14.92
CA SER A 34 -15.47 -15.88 -13.95
C SER A 34 -15.07 -14.43 -13.69
N SER A 35 -14.63 -14.16 -12.46
CA SER A 35 -14.01 -12.88 -12.10
C SER A 35 -12.84 -13.11 -11.15
N SER A 36 -11.89 -12.20 -11.21
CA SER A 36 -10.70 -12.17 -10.36
C SER A 36 -10.40 -10.76 -9.89
N LEU A 37 -9.88 -10.66 -8.67
CA LEU A 37 -9.51 -9.42 -8.03
C LEU A 37 -8.19 -9.62 -7.30
N ILE A 38 -7.29 -8.66 -7.45
CA ILE A 38 -6.05 -8.55 -6.68
C ILE A 38 -6.00 -7.14 -6.10
N ASN A 39 -5.82 -7.04 -4.79
CA ASN A 39 -5.64 -5.79 -4.09
C ASN A 39 -4.41 -5.90 -3.18
N ARG A 40 -3.37 -5.13 -3.48
CA ARG A 40 -2.15 -5.07 -2.65
C ARG A 40 -1.97 -3.67 -2.09
N GLN A 41 -1.65 -3.59 -0.82
CA GLN A 41 -1.40 -2.36 -0.08
C GLN A 41 -0.03 -2.44 0.55
N LYS A 42 0.83 -1.48 0.19
CA LYS A 42 2.14 -1.27 0.79
C LYS A 42 2.12 0.06 1.53
N CYS A 43 2.48 0.05 2.79
CA CYS A 43 2.60 1.26 3.60
C CYS A 43 3.91 1.24 4.36
N SER A 44 4.56 2.40 4.44
CA SER A 44 5.73 2.61 5.28
C SER A 44 5.49 3.84 6.14
N GLY A 45 5.83 3.77 7.41
CA GLY A 45 5.71 4.88 8.36
C GLY A 45 6.97 5.02 9.17
N TRP A 46 7.27 6.25 9.59
CA TRP A 46 8.32 6.54 10.52
C TRP A 46 7.86 7.56 11.56
N MET A 47 8.42 7.47 12.76
CA MET A 47 8.23 8.44 13.83
C MET A 47 9.56 8.66 14.56
N VAL A 48 9.81 9.90 14.99
CA VAL A 48 10.87 10.25 15.94
C VAL A 48 10.21 10.46 17.28
N VAL A 49 10.59 9.65 18.26
CA VAL A 49 10.04 9.67 19.62
C VAL A 49 11.14 10.08 20.60
N GLN A 50 10.80 10.96 21.53
CA GLN A 50 11.66 11.34 22.65
C GLN A 50 10.87 11.15 23.94
N ASP A 51 11.31 10.26 24.81
CA ASP A 51 10.58 9.87 26.03
C ASP A 51 9.13 9.46 25.71
N HIS A 52 8.14 10.31 25.98
CA HIS A 52 6.71 10.06 25.70
C HIS A 52 6.16 10.90 24.52
N ASP A 53 6.98 11.77 23.91
CA ASP A 53 6.56 12.71 22.87
C ASP A 53 6.95 12.24 21.47
N VAL A 54 6.01 12.39 20.53
CA VAL A 54 6.29 12.23 19.10
C VAL A 54 6.70 13.58 18.53
N LEU A 55 7.97 13.72 18.19
CA LEU A 55 8.54 14.98 17.67
C LEU A 55 8.20 15.20 16.20
N SER A 56 8.21 14.12 15.41
CA SER A 56 7.87 14.17 13.99
C SER A 56 7.52 12.78 13.47
N GLY A 57 6.90 12.74 12.30
CA GLY A 57 6.59 11.49 11.62
C GLY A 57 6.17 11.70 10.19
N GLY A 58 6.11 10.61 9.45
CA GLY A 58 5.67 10.60 8.07
C GLY A 58 5.21 9.22 7.66
N ALA A 59 4.44 9.16 6.58
CA ALA A 59 3.93 7.90 6.07
C ALA A 59 3.76 7.95 4.56
N THR A 60 3.97 6.80 3.92
CA THR A 60 3.67 6.55 2.51
C THR A 60 2.69 5.40 2.40
N THR A 61 1.80 5.49 1.42
CA THR A 61 0.89 4.41 1.04
C THR A 61 0.96 4.20 -0.46
N GLN A 62 0.85 2.95 -0.89
CA GLN A 62 0.67 2.56 -2.27
C GLN A 62 -0.33 1.42 -2.33
N GLN A 63 -1.41 1.61 -3.09
CA GLN A 63 -2.38 0.59 -3.39
C GLN A 63 -2.32 0.24 -4.87
N THR A 64 -2.23 -1.06 -5.18
CA THR A 64 -2.43 -1.58 -6.53
C THR A 64 -3.67 -2.46 -6.51
N TYR A 65 -4.69 -2.04 -7.26
CA TYR A 65 -5.93 -2.77 -7.43
C TYR A 65 -6.05 -3.24 -8.88
N SER A 66 -6.44 -4.49 -9.08
CA SER A 66 -6.77 -5.03 -10.38
C SER A 66 -7.97 -5.96 -10.30
N TYR A 67 -8.88 -5.80 -11.25
CA TYR A 67 -10.09 -6.58 -11.42
C TYR A 67 -10.20 -7.02 -12.88
N ARG A 68 -10.66 -8.25 -13.10
CA ARG A 68 -10.91 -8.79 -14.44
C ARG A 68 -12.10 -9.74 -14.39
N ASP A 69 -12.99 -9.61 -15.35
CA ASP A 69 -14.08 -10.54 -15.64
C ASP A 69 -14.18 -10.80 -17.15
N GLU A 70 -15.28 -11.39 -17.59
CA GLU A 70 -15.52 -11.70 -19.00
C GLU A 70 -15.82 -10.45 -19.86
N VAL A 71 -16.24 -9.35 -19.26
CA VAL A 71 -16.66 -8.12 -19.95
C VAL A 71 -15.51 -7.12 -20.07
N GLY A 72 -14.55 -7.18 -19.15
CA GLY A 72 -13.34 -6.40 -19.24
C GLY A 72 -12.50 -6.45 -17.99
N CYS A 73 -11.80 -5.35 -17.76
CA CYS A 73 -10.95 -5.23 -16.60
C CYS A 73 -10.75 -3.78 -16.19
N TYR A 74 -10.29 -3.65 -14.96
CA TYR A 74 -9.99 -2.38 -14.35
C TYR A 74 -8.73 -2.53 -13.51
N SER A 75 -7.85 -1.55 -13.59
CA SER A 75 -6.74 -1.42 -12.64
C SER A 75 -6.61 0.01 -12.17
N ARG A 76 -6.11 0.17 -10.94
CA ARG A 76 -5.77 1.46 -10.37
C ARG A 76 -4.54 1.35 -9.49
N ILE A 77 -3.63 2.32 -9.65
CA ILE A 77 -2.47 2.50 -8.79
C ILE A 77 -2.59 3.87 -8.13
N VAL A 78 -2.73 3.88 -6.81
CA VAL A 78 -2.83 5.10 -6.01
C VAL A 78 -1.67 5.13 -5.03
N SER A 79 -0.96 6.25 -4.92
CA SER A 79 0.04 6.46 -3.88
C SER A 79 -0.10 7.83 -3.22
N ALA A 80 0.17 7.87 -1.92
CA ALA A 80 0.20 9.09 -1.14
C ALA A 80 1.44 9.13 -0.24
N ALA A 81 1.91 10.33 0.06
CA ALA A 81 3.02 10.57 0.98
C ALA A 81 2.70 11.78 1.84
N ASN A 82 2.83 11.64 3.17
CA ASN A 82 2.63 12.73 4.14
C ASN A 82 1.31 13.50 3.92
N GLY A 83 0.22 12.77 3.70
CA GLY A 83 -1.12 13.33 3.46
C GLY A 83 -1.37 13.88 2.05
N THR A 84 -0.38 13.84 1.15
CA THR A 84 -0.51 14.34 -0.23
C THR A 84 -0.63 13.19 -1.22
N LEU A 85 -1.57 13.30 -2.17
CA LEU A 85 -1.71 12.36 -3.28
C LEU A 85 -0.54 12.55 -4.26
N MET A 86 0.24 11.50 -4.49
CA MET A 86 1.44 11.52 -5.33
C MET A 86 1.17 10.93 -6.71
N ASN A 87 0.37 9.87 -6.79
CA ASN A 87 -0.02 9.24 -8.06
C ASN A 87 -1.45 8.73 -7.98
N ASP A 88 -2.16 8.86 -9.08
CA ASP A 88 -3.44 8.22 -9.32
C ASP A 88 -3.55 7.85 -10.79
N THR A 89 -3.40 6.57 -11.10
CA THR A 89 -3.47 6.07 -12.47
C THR A 89 -4.50 4.95 -12.55
N ALA A 90 -5.50 5.12 -13.39
CA ALA A 90 -6.50 4.09 -13.68
C ALA A 90 -6.38 3.62 -15.13
N SER A 91 -6.67 2.35 -15.37
CA SER A 91 -6.78 1.77 -16.71
C SER A 91 -7.99 0.85 -16.78
N SER A 92 -8.75 0.94 -17.86
CA SER A 92 -9.79 -0.02 -18.23
C SER A 92 -9.32 -1.01 -19.30
N LEU A 93 -8.02 -0.97 -19.64
CA LEU A 93 -7.40 -1.85 -20.64
C LEU A 93 -6.55 -2.90 -19.93
N CYS A 94 -6.76 -4.15 -20.34
CA CYS A 94 -5.89 -5.26 -19.98
C CYS A 94 -4.72 -5.27 -20.93
N THR A 95 -3.49 -5.23 -20.42
CA THR A 95 -2.36 -5.76 -21.20
C THR A 95 -2.66 -7.23 -21.44
N ALA A 96 -2.75 -7.62 -22.71
CA ALA A 96 -2.80 -9.03 -23.07
C ALA A 96 -1.60 -9.72 -22.42
N SER A 97 -1.84 -10.80 -21.69
CA SER A 97 -0.76 -11.64 -21.17
C SER A 97 0.06 -12.13 -22.37
N SER A 98 1.34 -11.75 -22.41
CA SER A 98 2.34 -12.40 -23.28
C SER A 98 2.61 -13.82 -22.81
#